data_AF-A0A2X2BEA3-F1
#
_entry.id   AF-A0A2X2BEA3-F1
#
_cell.length_a   1.000
_cell.length_b   1.000
_cell.length_c   1.000
_cell.angle_alpha   90.00
_cell.angle_beta   90.00
_cell.angle_gamma   90.00
#
_symmetry.space_group_name_H-M   'P 1'
#
loop_
_entity.id
_entity.type
_entity.pdbx_description
1 polymer ?
#
loop_
_entity_poly.entity_id
_entity_poly.type
_entity_poly.pdbx_seq_one_letter_code
_entity_poly.pdbx_strand_id
1 'polypeptide(L)'
;MNNGSNKCHNRNKKACNYVGGQSEMAKRLGISPPTVNQWINGTRKIPARRCPEIEKVTSGVVRCEELRPDVDWSYLRGTQQ
;
A
#
# COMPACT_ATOMS: atom_id res chain seq x y z
N MET A 1 25.51 12.40 5.59
CA MET A 1 24.61 11.41 4.96
C MET A 1 23.27 11.45 5.68
N ASN A 2 22.17 11.70 4.98
CA ASN A 2 20.87 12.03 5.59
C ASN A 2 20.20 10.77 6.18
N ASN A 3 20.35 10.58 7.50
CA ASN A 3 19.59 9.63 8.30
C ASN A 3 18.17 10.16 8.51
N GLY A 4 17.23 9.75 7.66
CA GLY A 4 15.83 10.12 7.83
C GLY A 4 14.93 9.09 7.17
N SER A 5 14.49 8.09 7.94
CA SER A 5 13.24 7.32 7.72
C SER A 5 13.00 6.28 8.83
N ASN A 6 13.09 6.67 10.11
CA ASN A 6 12.57 5.85 11.20
C ASN A 6 11.08 6.13 11.41
N LYS A 7 10.24 5.72 10.46
CA LYS A 7 8.84 5.36 10.71
C LYS A 7 8.56 4.08 9.96
N CYS A 8 8.74 2.96 10.63
CA CYS A 8 8.26 1.66 10.19
C CYS A 8 6.75 1.78 9.92
N HIS A 9 6.37 1.88 8.64
CA HIS A 9 4.99 1.89 8.20
C HIS A 9 4.40 0.48 8.36
N ASN A 10 4.00 0.16 9.58
CA ASN A 10 3.53 -1.17 10.03
C ASN A 10 2.41 -1.73 9.14
N ARG A 11 1.63 -0.85 8.48
CA ARG A 11 0.45 -1.17 7.68
C ARG A 11 0.80 -1.83 6.34
N ASN A 12 1.78 -1.29 5.61
CA ASN A 12 2.25 -1.85 4.33
C ASN A 12 2.96 -3.20 4.57
N LYS A 13 3.73 -3.30 5.65
CA LYS A 13 4.37 -4.55 6.06
C LYS A 13 3.34 -5.61 6.49
N LYS A 14 2.27 -5.20 7.20
CA LYS A 14 1.14 -6.07 7.56
C LYS A 14 0.44 -6.63 6.33
N ALA A 15 0.15 -5.78 5.33
CA ALA A 15 -0.39 -6.21 4.04
C ALA A 15 0.49 -7.28 3.39
N CYS A 16 1.80 -7.05 3.32
CA CYS A 16 2.73 -8.04 2.77
C CYS A 16 2.72 -9.35 3.56
N ASN A 17 2.75 -9.28 4.89
CA ASN A 17 2.77 -10.49 5.73
C ASN A 17 1.50 -11.32 5.56
N TYR A 18 0.33 -10.66 5.45
CA TYR A 18 -0.94 -11.34 5.21
C TYR A 18 -0.97 -12.05 3.86
N VAL A 19 -0.45 -11.41 2.82
CA VAL A 19 -0.46 -11.95 1.45
C VAL A 19 0.55 -13.10 1.26
N GLY A 20 1.55 -13.23 2.13
CA GLY A 20 2.62 -14.24 2.02
C GLY A 20 4.01 -13.66 1.65
N GLY A 21 4.17 -12.34 1.73
CA GLY A 21 5.43 -11.63 1.58
C GLY A 21 5.43 -10.58 0.47
N GLN A 22 6.55 -9.86 0.35
CA GLN A 22 6.71 -8.79 -0.65
C GLN A 22 6.64 -9.32 -2.07
N SER A 23 7.25 -10.48 -2.33
CA SER A 23 7.28 -11.12 -3.65
C SER A 23 5.89 -11.59 -4.09
N GLU A 24 5.10 -12.15 -3.18
CA GLU A 24 3.74 -12.60 -3.48
C GLU A 24 2.81 -11.41 -3.71
N MET A 25 2.92 -10.37 -2.88
CA MET A 25 2.19 -9.12 -3.10
C MET A 25 2.54 -8.47 -4.45
N ALA A 26 3.81 -8.47 -4.84
CA ALA A 26 4.26 -7.96 -6.13
C ALA A 26 3.65 -8.74 -7.30
N LYS A 27 3.63 -10.08 -7.21
CA LYS A 27 2.99 -10.96 -8.21
C LYS A 27 1.50 -10.69 -8.33
N ARG A 28 0.77 -10.64 -7.21
CA ARG A 28 -0.68 -10.41 -7.20
C ARG A 28 -1.08 -9.04 -7.74
N LEU A 29 -0.24 -8.03 -7.53
CA LEU A 29 -0.45 -6.68 -8.04
C LEU A 29 0.14 -6.47 -9.44
N GLY A 30 0.83 -7.46 -10.02
CA GLY A 30 1.48 -7.33 -11.32
C GLY A 30 2.57 -6.25 -11.37
N ILE A 31 3.27 -6.01 -10.26
CA ILE A 31 4.32 -4.98 -10.15
C ILE A 31 5.67 -5.60 -9.77
N SER A 32 6.73 -4.79 -9.87
CA SER A 32 8.06 -5.23 -9.48
C SER A 32 8.20 -5.30 -7.94
N PRO A 33 8.88 -6.32 -7.38
CA PRO A 33 9.18 -6.41 -5.95
C PRO A 33 9.88 -5.17 -5.35
N PRO A 34 10.81 -4.48 -6.07
CA PRO A 34 11.37 -3.22 -5.60
C PRO A 34 10.32 -2.12 -5.38
N THR A 35 9.24 -2.11 -6.16
CA THR A 35 8.14 -1.15 -5.97
C THR A 35 7.44 -1.38 -4.63
N VAL A 36 7.17 -2.65 -4.29
CA VAL A 36 6.59 -3.03 -2.99
C VAL A 36 7.55 -2.64 -1.85
N ASN A 37 8.84 -2.90 -2.01
CA ASN A 37 9.86 -2.52 -1.05
C ASN A 37 9.88 -0.99 -0.80
N GLN A 38 9.81 -0.18 -1.86
CA GLN A 38 9.73 1.29 -1.74
C GLN A 38 8.48 1.76 -0.97
N TRP A 39 7.36 1.03 -1.09
CA TRP A 39 6.14 1.34 -0.32
C TRP A 39 6.28 1.00 1.16
N ILE A 40 6.89 -0.15 1.48
CA ILE A 40 7.12 -0.58 2.86
C ILE A 40 8.11 0.36 3.56
N ASN A 41 9.17 0.74 2.85
CA ASN A 41 10.19 1.65 3.35
C ASN A 41 9.73 3.13 3.37
N GLY A 42 8.55 3.43 2.85
CA GLY A 42 8.04 4.79 2.77
C GLY A 42 8.77 5.69 1.77
N THR A 43 9.74 5.15 1.01
CA THR A 43 10.46 5.87 -0.06
C THR A 43 9.50 6.37 -1.14
N ARG A 44 8.44 5.60 -1.42
CA ARG A 44 7.40 5.97 -2.39
C ARG A 44 6.02 5.76 -1.79
N LYS A 45 5.13 6.74 -1.96
CA LYS A 45 3.72 6.60 -1.59
C LYS A 45 3.00 5.67 -2.58
N ILE A 46 2.05 4.88 -2.06
CA ILE A 46 1.16 4.08 -2.90
C ILE A 46 0.23 5.03 -3.67
N PRO A 47 0.11 4.91 -5.00
CA PRO A 47 -0.81 5.70 -5.79
C PRO A 47 -2.26 5.28 -5.52
N ALA A 48 -3.18 6.25 -5.47
CA ALA A 48 -4.56 6.01 -5.07
C ALA A 48 -5.27 4.94 -5.94
N ARG A 49 -4.95 4.89 -7.24
CA ARG A 49 -5.53 3.87 -8.14
C ARG A 49 -5.22 2.43 -7.73
N ARG A 50 -4.11 2.18 -7.01
CA ARG A 50 -3.68 0.85 -6.57
C ARG A 50 -4.17 0.47 -5.18
N CYS A 51 -4.65 1.42 -4.38
CA CYS A 51 -5.12 1.10 -3.03
C CYS A 51 -6.28 0.09 -3.05
N PRO A 52 -7.28 0.16 -3.96
CA PRO A 52 -8.32 -0.85 -4.05
C PRO A 52 -7.78 -2.25 -4.38
N GLU A 53 -6.72 -2.34 -5.19
CA GLU A 53 -6.07 -3.60 -5.51
C GLU A 53 -5.39 -4.19 -4.28
N ILE A 54 -4.69 -3.35 -3.49
CA ILE A 54 -4.06 -3.77 -2.23
C ILE A 54 -5.11 -4.24 -1.22
N GLU A 55 -6.22 -3.52 -1.08
CA GLU A 55 -7.33 -3.92 -0.21
C GLU A 55 -7.93 -5.26 -0.65
N LYS A 56 -8.11 -5.48 -1.96
CA LYS A 56 -8.59 -6.76 -2.51
C LYS A 56 -7.63 -7.92 -2.25
N VAL A 57 -6.33 -7.77 -2.52
CA VAL A 57 -5.35 -8.85 -2.31
C VAL A 57 -5.12 -9.16 -0.84
N THR A 58 -5.35 -8.18 0.04
CA THR A 58 -5.31 -8.35 1.50
C THR A 58 -6.67 -8.71 2.10
N SER A 59 -7.69 -9.00 1.28
CA SER A 59 -9.04 -9.35 1.74
C SER A 59 -9.62 -8.35 2.76
N GLY A 60 -9.31 -7.06 2.62
CA GLY A 60 -9.79 -6.00 3.52
C GLY A 60 -9.02 -5.86 4.83
N VAL A 61 -7.93 -6.63 5.04
CA VAL A 61 -7.10 -6.54 6.26
C VAL A 61 -6.41 -5.18 6.38
N VAL A 62 -6.14 -4.52 5.25
CA VAL A 62 -5.64 -3.16 5.20
C VAL A 62 -6.50 -2.35 4.22
N ARG A 63 -7.19 -1.34 4.74
CA ARG A 63 -8.09 -0.48 3.96
C ARG A 63 -7.32 0.59 3.19
N CYS A 64 -7.89 1.08 2.09
CA CYS A 64 -7.31 2.21 1.33
C CYS A 64 -7.01 3.44 2.22
N GLU A 65 -7.92 3.72 3.14
CA GLU A 65 -7.86 4.82 4.11
C GLU A 65 -6.65 4.68 5.07
N GLU A 66 -6.32 3.45 5.45
CA GLU A 66 -5.15 3.15 6.29
C GLU A 66 -3.83 3.28 5.51
N LEU A 67 -3.82 2.87 4.24
CA LEU A 67 -2.65 2.99 3.37
C LEU A 67 -2.32 4.46 3.08
N ARG A 68 -3.35 5.26 2.81
CA ARG A 68 -3.24 6.68 2.45
C ARG A 68 -4.29 7.51 3.22
N PRO A 69 -3.98 7.90 4.46
CA PRO A 69 -4.83 8.87 5.18
C PRO A 69 -4.73 10.28 4.59
N ASP A 70 -3.67 10.56 3.82
CA ASP A 70 -3.48 11.81 3.05
C ASP A 70 -4.53 12.03 1.94
N VAL A 71 -5.31 11.00 1.58
CA VAL A 71 -6.26 11.07 0.46
C VAL A 71 -7.68 10.95 1.01
N ASP A 72 -8.56 11.86 0.60
CA ASP A 72 -9.98 11.76 0.92
C ASP A 72 -10.64 10.69 0.03
N TRP A 73 -10.68 9.47 0.57
CA TRP A 73 -11.35 8.33 -0.05
C TRP A 73 -12.87 8.44 -0.02
N SER A 74 -13.42 9.23 0.90
CA SER A 74 -14.86 9.47 0.97
C SER A 74 -15.31 10.24 -0.28
N TYR A 75 -14.54 11.27 -0.65
CA TYR A 75 -14.78 12.04 -1.86
C TYR A 75 -14.60 11.21 -3.14
N LEU A 76 -13.52 10.41 -3.25
CA LEU A 76 -13.25 9.59 -4.44
C LEU A 76 -14.29 8.48 -4.69
N ARG A 77 -14.95 7.96 -3.66
CA ARG A 77 -16.02 6.97 -3.82
C ARG A 77 -17.35 7.60 -4.28
N GLY A 78 -17.54 8.90 -4.06
CA GLY A 78 -18.75 9.62 -4.43
C GLY A 78 -18.80 10.15 -5.86
N THR A 79 -17.67 10.21 -6.57
CA THR A 79 -17.56 10.88 -7.88
C THR A 79 -17.52 9.94 -9.09
N GLN A 80 -18.14 8.76 -9.02
CA GLN A 80 -18.46 7.99 -10.22
C GLN A 80 -19.88 8.39 -10.68
N GLN A 81 -19.95 9.44 -11.51
CA GLN A 81 -21.10 9.78 -12.36
C GLN A 81 -20.69 9.58 -13.82
#